data_AF-A0A0F9U2M9-F1
#
_entry.id   AF-A0A0F9U2M9-F1
#
_cell.length_a   1.000
_cell.length_b   1.000
_cell.length_c   1.000
_cell.angle_alpha   90.00
_cell.angle_beta   90.00
_cell.angle_gamma   90.00
#
_symmetry.space_group_name_H-M   'P 1'
#
loop_
_entity.id
_entity.type
_entity.pdbx_description
1 polymer ?
#
loop_
_entity_poly.entity_id
_entity_poly.type
_entity_poly.pdbx_seq_one_letter_code
_entity_poly.pdbx_strand_id
1 'polypeptide(L)'
;MYPIQHEGKVYLEDGLTSPGPDTFVCHRCGKTVVVNKTDLCPNYAILRTGDGEDVRLCIWCASDLEREWMLSNGRTCLYLQEADGIPKEVTDWRGILRFKVMEYRFGRHNIAGSRTDVWFWGPDRHLWWGVLYGQNTQLIHCKRTKEKKDDRVHRE
;
A
#
# COMPACT_ATOMS: atom_id res chain seq x y z
N MET A 1 18.30 -32.13 14.08
CA MET A 1 18.22 -32.47 15.51
C MET A 1 17.06 -31.66 16.06
N TYR A 2 16.02 -32.33 16.61
CA TYR A 2 14.72 -31.71 16.87
C TYR A 2 14.75 -30.79 18.11
N PRO A 3 14.00 -29.67 18.11
CA PRO A 3 13.91 -28.79 19.28
C PRO A 3 13.15 -29.48 20.42
N ILE A 4 13.65 -29.31 21.64
CA ILE A 4 13.08 -29.85 22.87
C ILE A 4 11.93 -28.92 23.30
N GLN A 5 10.70 -29.44 23.34
CA GLN A 5 9.53 -28.70 23.83
C GLN A 5 9.36 -28.91 25.34
N HIS A 6 9.61 -27.88 26.13
CA HIS A 6 9.11 -27.77 27.50
C HIS A 6 8.29 -26.49 27.62
N GLU A 7 7.03 -26.60 28.04
CA GLU A 7 6.15 -25.48 28.40
C GLU A 7 5.95 -24.40 27.31
N GLY A 8 5.93 -24.80 26.03
CA GLY A 8 5.60 -23.90 24.92
C GLY A 8 6.64 -22.82 24.62
N LYS A 9 7.86 -22.92 25.17
CA LYS A 9 8.97 -22.00 24.89
C LYS A 9 10.03 -22.69 24.02
N VAL A 10 10.35 -22.06 22.89
CA VAL A 10 11.45 -22.48 22.00
C VAL A 10 12.70 -21.70 22.41
N TYR A 11 13.75 -22.42 22.81
CA TYR A 11 15.04 -21.84 23.21
C TYR A 11 16.03 -21.98 22.05
N LEU A 12 16.69 -20.88 21.67
CA LEU A 12 17.93 -20.90 20.88
C LEU A 12 19.12 -20.98 21.86
N GLU A 13 20.25 -21.54 21.42
CA GLU A 13 21.40 -21.96 22.28
C GLU A 13 22.06 -20.81 23.08
N ASP A 14 21.71 -19.56 22.84
CA ASP A 14 22.37 -18.37 23.41
C ASP A 14 21.60 -17.68 24.56
N GLY A 15 20.58 -18.31 25.14
CA GLY A 15 19.92 -17.81 26.36
C GLY A 15 19.17 -16.47 26.23
N LEU A 16 19.05 -15.91 25.02
CA LEU A 16 18.16 -14.80 24.71
C LEU A 16 16.74 -15.36 24.47
N THR A 17 15.83 -15.12 25.40
CA THR A 17 14.40 -15.27 25.11
C THR A 17 14.09 -14.44 23.88
N SER A 18 13.59 -15.08 22.81
CA SER A 18 12.97 -14.32 21.72
C SER A 18 11.96 -13.38 22.38
N PRO A 19 12.06 -12.05 22.23
CA PRO A 19 11.03 -11.18 22.74
C PRO A 19 9.76 -11.63 22.03
N GLY A 20 8.78 -12.10 22.82
CA GLY A 20 7.47 -12.43 22.29
C GLY A 20 6.95 -11.29 21.41
N PRO A 21 6.04 -11.57 20.48
CA PRO A 21 5.63 -10.56 19.53
C PRO A 21 5.05 -9.35 20.27
N ASP A 22 5.52 -8.15 19.95
CA ASP A 22 4.94 -6.94 20.50
C ASP A 22 3.51 -6.82 19.98
N THR A 23 2.62 -6.21 20.76
CA THR A 23 1.25 -5.97 20.30
C THR A 23 0.87 -4.51 20.46
N PHE A 24 -0.08 -4.03 19.65
CA PHE A 24 -0.72 -2.73 19.86
C PHE A 24 -2.21 -2.83 19.50
N VAL A 25 -3.01 -1.89 20.00
CA VAL A 25 -4.42 -1.75 19.63
C VAL A 25 -4.53 -0.73 18.50
N CYS A 26 -5.09 -1.14 17.36
CA CYS A 26 -5.30 -0.23 16.23
C CYS A 26 -6.23 0.91 16.65
N HIS A 27 -5.77 2.15 16.47
CA HIS A 27 -6.52 3.34 16.87
C HIS A 27 -7.86 3.47 16.12
N ARG A 28 -7.96 2.96 14.90
CA ARG A 28 -9.17 3.08 14.07
C ARG A 28 -10.20 1.97 14.31
N CYS A 29 -9.78 0.70 14.44
CA CYS A 29 -10.71 -0.43 14.53
C CYS A 29 -10.70 -1.17 15.88
N GLY A 30 -9.86 -0.76 16.82
CA GLY A 30 -9.77 -1.37 18.16
C GLY A 30 -9.20 -2.79 18.20
N LYS A 31 -8.81 -3.36 17.05
CA LYS A 31 -8.24 -4.71 17.00
C LYS A 31 -6.81 -4.73 17.53
N THR A 32 -6.48 -5.75 18.31
CA THR A 32 -5.10 -6.06 18.69
C THR A 32 -4.33 -6.59 17.49
N VAL A 33 -3.20 -5.95 17.19
CA VAL A 33 -2.30 -6.31 16.10
C VAL A 33 -1.01 -6.85 16.69
N VAL A 34 -0.55 -7.97 16.16
CA VAL A 34 0.71 -8.61 16.50
C VAL A 34 1.80 -8.05 15.60
N VAL A 35 2.89 -7.57 16.21
CA VAL A 35 4.06 -6.98 15.55
C VAL A 35 5.23 -7.93 15.77
N ASN A 36 5.70 -8.49 14.66
CA ASN A 36 6.92 -9.28 14.68
C ASN A 36 8.13 -8.34 14.58
N LYS A 37 8.99 -8.34 15.60
CA LYS A 37 10.20 -7.48 15.65
C LYS A 37 11.24 -7.84 14.61
N THR A 38 11.17 -9.04 14.05
CA THR A 38 12.11 -9.48 13.00
C THR A 38 11.66 -9.09 11.60
N ASP A 39 10.45 -8.56 11.43
CA ASP A 39 9.96 -8.13 10.13
C ASP A 39 10.66 -6.80 9.73
N LEU A 40 11.41 -6.85 8.63
CA LEU A 40 12.04 -5.67 8.01
C LEU A 40 11.01 -4.65 7.47
N CYS A 41 9.75 -5.05 7.33
CA CYS A 41 8.65 -4.22 6.88
C CYS A 41 7.54 -4.23 7.94
N PRO A 42 7.33 -3.12 8.68
CA PRO A 42 6.33 -3.11 9.75
C PRO A 42 4.94 -3.37 9.16
N ASN A 43 4.20 -4.32 9.73
CA ASN A 43 2.83 -4.63 9.34
C ASN A 43 1.82 -3.66 9.99
N TYR A 44 2.12 -2.36 9.99
CA TYR A 44 1.26 -1.29 10.51
C TYR A 44 1.72 0.08 9.99
N ALA A 45 0.85 1.08 10.10
CA ALA A 45 1.18 2.47 9.82
C ALA A 45 1.22 3.29 11.11
N ILE A 46 2.01 4.36 11.10
CA ILE A 46 2.01 5.40 12.13
C ILE A 46 1.41 6.65 11.50
N LEU A 47 0.37 7.20 12.13
CA LEU A 47 -0.26 8.44 11.73
C LEU A 47 -0.04 9.47 12.83
N ARG A 48 0.40 10.67 12.45
CA ARG A 48 0.51 11.79 13.39
C ARG A 48 -0.82 12.54 13.46
N THR A 49 -1.37 12.66 14.66
CA THR A 49 -2.62 13.39 14.90
C THR A 49 -2.39 14.90 14.91
N GLY A 50 -3.47 15.69 14.85
CA GLY A 50 -3.41 17.15 14.92
C GLY A 50 -2.77 17.67 16.22
N ASP A 51 -2.87 16.89 17.30
CA ASP A 51 -2.30 17.20 18.61
C ASP A 51 -0.82 16.80 18.74
N GLY A 52 -0.24 16.27 17.66
CA GLY A 52 1.17 15.90 17.58
C GLY A 52 1.50 14.52 18.14
N GLU A 53 0.50 13.74 18.57
CA GLU A 53 0.64 12.36 19.02
C GLU A 53 0.71 11.39 17.84
N ASP A 54 1.51 10.33 17.97
CA ASP A 54 1.62 9.27 16.98
C ASP A 54 0.66 8.12 17.36
N VAL A 55 -0.30 7.83 16.48
CA VAL A 55 -1.21 6.69 16.64
C VAL A 55 -0.86 5.58 15.65
N ARG A 56 -1.01 4.32 16.08
CA ARG A 56 -0.75 3.16 15.24
C ARG A 56 -2.04 2.63 14.61
N LEU A 57 -1.94 2.27 13.34
CA LEU A 57 -3.03 1.72 12.55
C LEU A 57 -2.66 0.34 11.99
N CYS A 58 -3.58 -0.61 12.05
CA CYS A 58 -3.40 -1.85 11.32
C CYS A 58 -3.37 -1.58 9.80
N ILE A 59 -2.71 -2.46 9.05
CA ILE A 59 -2.56 -2.34 7.59
C ILE A 59 -3.88 -2.07 6.86
N TRP A 60 -4.95 -2.76 7.23
CA TRP A 60 -6.27 -2.60 6.61
C TRP A 60 -6.83 -1.19 6.81
N CYS A 61 -6.73 -0.68 8.05
CA CYS A 61 -7.19 0.66 8.38
C CYS A 61 -6.34 1.74 7.69
N ALA A 62 -5.05 1.50 7.48
CA ALA A 62 -4.19 2.39 6.72
C ALA A 62 -4.61 2.43 5.24
N SER A 63 -4.87 1.28 4.62
CA SER A 63 -5.36 1.20 3.24
C SER A 63 -6.73 1.85 3.05
N ASP A 64 -7.63 1.71 4.03
CA ASP A 64 -8.92 2.39 4.00
C ASP A 64 -8.75 3.92 4.10
N LEU A 65 -7.79 4.41 4.91
CA LEU A 65 -7.46 5.85 4.95
C LEU A 65 -6.91 6.34 3.62
N GLU A 66 -6.04 5.58 2.95
CA GLU A 66 -5.55 5.96 1.62
C GLU A 66 -6.69 6.01 0.59
N ARG A 67 -7.63 5.06 0.64
CA ARG A 67 -8.84 5.10 -0.18
C ARG A 67 -9.67 6.36 0.10
N GLU A 68 -9.91 6.70 1.36
CA GLU A 68 -10.65 7.90 1.74
C GLU A 68 -9.94 9.18 1.30
N TRP A 69 -8.61 9.20 1.39
CA TRP A 69 -7.78 10.30 0.91
C TRP A 69 -7.93 10.48 -0.60
N MET A 70 -7.90 9.40 -1.37
CA MET A 70 -8.15 9.44 -2.81
C MET A 70 -9.51 10.06 -3.13
N LEU A 71 -10.57 9.60 -2.46
CA LEU A 71 -11.94 10.06 -2.70
C LEU A 71 -12.11 11.56 -2.40
N SER A 72 -11.55 12.01 -1.29
CA SER A 72 -11.66 13.39 -0.80
C SER A 72 -10.80 14.38 -1.61
N ASN A 73 -9.55 14.03 -1.92
CA ASN A 73 -8.61 14.95 -2.57
C ASN A 73 -8.62 14.86 -4.09
N GLY A 74 -9.08 13.74 -4.67
CA GLY A 74 -8.97 13.46 -6.10
C GLY A 74 -7.52 13.37 -6.60
N ARG A 75 -6.55 13.22 -5.68
CA ARG A 75 -5.11 13.06 -5.92
C ARG A 75 -4.53 12.17 -4.83
N THR A 76 -3.51 11.40 -5.17
CA THR A 76 -2.75 10.58 -4.21
C THR A 76 -1.38 10.21 -4.80
N CYS A 77 -0.51 9.65 -3.98
CA CYS A 77 0.68 8.93 -4.43
C CYS A 77 0.52 7.46 -4.06
N LEU A 78 0.77 6.56 -5.02
CA LEU A 78 0.68 5.11 -4.85
C LEU A 78 1.94 4.46 -5.42
N TYR A 79 1.95 3.13 -5.52
CA TYR A 79 3.04 2.34 -6.04
C TYR A 79 2.62 1.67 -7.35
N LEU A 80 3.41 1.84 -8.41
CA LEU A 80 3.24 1.12 -9.66
C LEU A 80 3.94 -0.24 -9.58
N GLN A 81 3.17 -1.31 -9.71
CA GLN A 81 3.66 -2.68 -9.82
C GLN A 81 3.77 -3.05 -11.30
N GLU A 82 4.94 -3.55 -11.67
CA GLU A 82 5.28 -3.96 -13.03
C GLU A 82 5.60 -5.46 -13.06
N ALA A 83 5.34 -6.10 -14.19
CA ALA A 83 5.82 -7.44 -14.49
C ALA A 83 6.48 -7.41 -15.86
N ASP A 84 7.74 -7.85 -15.94
CA ASP A 84 8.56 -7.82 -17.16
C ASP A 84 8.63 -6.42 -17.81
N GLY A 85 8.71 -5.38 -16.99
CA GLY A 85 8.72 -3.97 -17.44
C GLY A 85 7.38 -3.46 -17.95
N ILE A 86 6.29 -4.20 -17.75
CA ILE A 86 4.94 -3.82 -18.14
C ILE A 86 4.13 -3.42 -16.90
N PRO A 87 3.58 -2.20 -16.84
CA PRO A 87 2.62 -1.78 -15.84
C PRO A 87 1.46 -2.76 -15.69
N LYS A 88 1.25 -3.30 -14.48
CA LYS A 88 0.16 -4.23 -14.16
C LYS A 88 -0.86 -3.64 -13.22
N GLU A 89 -0.39 -3.07 -12.12
CA GLU A 89 -1.27 -2.60 -11.04
C GLU A 89 -0.74 -1.35 -10.38
N VAL A 90 -1.65 -0.56 -9.83
CA VAL A 90 -1.34 0.54 -8.92
C VAL A 90 -1.83 0.16 -7.54
N THR A 91 -0.96 0.21 -6.54
CA THR A 91 -1.24 -0.28 -5.19
C THR A 91 -0.83 0.69 -4.10
N ASP A 92 -1.40 0.56 -2.91
CA ASP A 92 -0.79 1.12 -1.71
C ASP A 92 0.55 0.43 -1.40
N TRP A 93 1.25 0.90 -0.37
CA TRP A 93 2.55 0.35 0.06
C TRP A 93 2.48 -1.12 0.51
N ARG A 94 1.30 -1.65 0.83
CA ARG A 94 1.10 -3.05 1.25
C ARG A 94 0.53 -3.95 0.17
N GLY A 95 0.02 -3.41 -0.92
CA GLY A 95 -0.76 -4.17 -1.89
C GLY A 95 -2.18 -4.54 -1.41
N ILE A 96 -2.78 -3.84 -0.44
CA ILE A 96 -4.17 -4.09 -0.02
C ILE A 96 -5.12 -3.32 -0.93
N LEU A 97 -4.91 -2.00 -1.04
CA LEU A 97 -5.57 -1.21 -2.07
C LEU A 97 -4.88 -1.49 -3.40
N ARG A 98 -5.62 -2.00 -4.39
CA ARG A 98 -5.08 -2.39 -5.69
C ARG A 98 -6.02 -2.01 -6.82
N PHE A 99 -5.45 -1.51 -7.90
CA PHE A 99 -6.18 -1.16 -9.12
C PHE A 99 -5.44 -1.74 -10.33
N LYS A 100 -6.17 -2.46 -11.18
CA LYS A 100 -5.61 -2.99 -12.43
C LYS A 100 -5.37 -1.84 -13.42
N VAL A 101 -4.17 -1.80 -13.99
CA VAL A 101 -3.84 -0.88 -15.10
C VAL A 101 -4.59 -1.35 -16.36
N MET A 102 -5.24 -0.41 -17.04
CA MET A 102 -6.03 -0.66 -18.25
C MET A 102 -5.31 -0.22 -19.51
N GLU A 103 -4.73 0.98 -19.46
CA GLU A 103 -3.90 1.55 -20.51
C GLU A 103 -2.63 2.09 -19.87
N TYR A 104 -1.53 2.04 -20.61
CA TYR A 104 -0.28 2.69 -20.23
C TYR A 104 0.42 3.25 -21.47
N ARG A 105 1.25 4.28 -21.25
CA ARG A 105 2.11 4.87 -22.29
C ARG A 105 3.48 5.16 -21.72
N PHE A 106 4.50 4.85 -22.51
CA PHE A 106 5.87 5.24 -22.22
C PHE A 106 6.24 6.49 -23.01
N GLY A 107 6.95 7.40 -22.37
CA GLY A 107 7.43 8.63 -22.96
C GLY A 107 8.79 9.04 -22.39
N ARG A 108 9.36 10.08 -22.98
CA ARG A 108 10.59 10.69 -22.51
C ARG A 108 10.26 11.86 -21.57
N HIS A 109 10.98 11.98 -20.47
CA HIS A 109 10.92 13.14 -19.59
C HIS A 109 12.23 13.93 -19.68
N ASN A 110 12.15 15.26 -19.76
CA ASN A 110 13.33 16.11 -19.99
C ASN A 110 14.37 16.02 -18.87
N ILE A 111 13.93 15.85 -17.62
CA ILE A 111 14.81 15.78 -16.44
C ILE A 111 15.01 14.33 -15.97
N ALA A 112 13.93 13.55 -15.93
CA ALA A 112 13.96 12.20 -15.34
C ALA A 112 14.34 11.10 -16.36
N GLY A 113 14.58 11.47 -17.63
CA GLY A 113 14.86 10.55 -18.73
C GLY A 113 13.62 9.85 -19.26
N SER A 114 12.80 9.28 -18.38
CA SER A 114 11.58 8.54 -18.74
C SER A 114 10.34 9.05 -18.01
N ARG A 115 9.19 8.74 -18.61
CA ARG A 115 7.86 8.95 -18.04
C ARG A 115 6.98 7.76 -18.39
N THR A 116 6.27 7.24 -17.41
CA THR A 116 5.22 6.23 -17.61
C THR A 116 3.89 6.82 -17.18
N ASP A 117 2.95 6.88 -18.10
CA ASP A 117 1.56 7.25 -17.84
C ASP A 117 0.72 5.99 -17.76
N VAL A 118 -0.18 5.89 -16.77
CA VAL A 118 -1.11 4.75 -16.63
C VAL A 118 -2.52 5.23 -16.35
N TRP A 119 -3.51 4.42 -16.76
CA TRP A 119 -4.92 4.67 -16.52
C TRP A 119 -5.57 3.47 -15.84
N PHE A 120 -6.37 3.72 -14.81
CA PHE A 120 -7.07 2.70 -14.03
C PHE A 120 -8.40 3.23 -13.47
N TRP A 121 -9.37 2.35 -13.21
CA TRP A 121 -10.58 2.72 -12.49
C TRP A 121 -10.31 2.81 -10.99
N GLY A 122 -10.59 3.96 -10.39
CA GLY A 122 -10.45 4.17 -8.95
C GLY A 122 -11.65 3.68 -8.14
N PRO A 123 -11.61 3.86 -6.81
CA PRO A 123 -12.63 3.36 -5.89
C PRO A 123 -14.00 4.04 -6.10
N ASP A 124 -14.03 5.22 -6.71
CA ASP A 124 -15.23 6.00 -7.04
C ASP A 124 -15.76 5.79 -8.45
N ARG A 125 -15.25 4.77 -9.17
CA ARG A 125 -15.56 4.51 -10.59
C ARG A 125 -15.19 5.65 -11.53
N HIS A 126 -14.42 6.64 -11.07
CA HIS A 126 -13.79 7.59 -11.98
C HIS A 126 -12.54 6.97 -12.58
N LEU A 127 -12.17 7.41 -13.78
CA LEU A 127 -10.90 7.08 -14.37
C LEU A 127 -9.82 7.89 -13.65
N TRP A 128 -8.76 7.24 -13.24
CA TRP A 128 -7.59 7.84 -12.63
C TRP A 128 -6.41 7.74 -13.58
N TRP A 129 -5.62 8.81 -13.63
CA TRP A 129 -4.41 8.91 -14.42
C TRP A 129 -3.21 9.01 -13.47
N GLY A 130 -2.26 8.10 -13.62
CA GLY A 130 -1.02 8.04 -12.87
C GLY A 130 0.18 8.43 -13.72
N VAL A 131 1.14 9.14 -13.13
CA VAL A 131 2.42 9.50 -13.76
C VAL A 131 3.60 9.09 -12.90
N LEU A 132 4.48 8.28 -13.47
CA LEU A 132 5.77 7.90 -12.90
C LEU A 132 6.88 8.64 -13.66
N TYR A 133 7.85 9.19 -12.94
CA TYR A 133 9.02 9.86 -13.51
C TYR A 133 10.29 9.07 -13.21
N GLY A 134 11.06 8.73 -14.24
CA GLY A 134 12.26 7.90 -14.12
C GLY A 134 11.97 6.40 -14.02
N GLN A 135 13.02 5.61 -13.83
CA GLN A 135 12.95 4.14 -13.71
C GLN A 135 13.42 3.63 -12.33
N ASN A 136 13.89 4.52 -11.46
CA ASN A 136 14.48 4.18 -10.15
C ASN A 136 13.48 4.33 -8.99
N THR A 137 12.18 4.37 -9.29
CA THR A 137 11.12 4.51 -8.29
C THR A 137 9.86 3.80 -8.75
N GLN A 138 9.06 3.35 -7.80
CA GLN A 138 7.70 2.84 -8.04
C GLN A 138 6.65 3.89 -7.66
N LEU A 139 7.05 5.03 -7.08
CA LEU A 139 6.13 6.04 -6.57
C LEU A 139 5.44 6.78 -7.73
N ILE A 140 4.16 6.51 -7.91
CA ILE A 140 3.35 7.06 -8.99
C ILE A 140 2.39 8.15 -8.47
N HIS A 141 2.35 9.29 -9.16
CA HIS A 141 1.47 10.40 -8.83
C HIS A 141 0.14 10.24 -9.55
N CYS A 142 -0.94 10.03 -8.79
CA CYS A 142 -2.25 9.73 -9.34
C CYS A 142 -3.22 10.91 -9.19
N LYS A 143 -4.04 11.13 -10.21
CA LYS A 143 -5.08 12.16 -10.23
C LYS A 143 -6.37 11.62 -10.83
N ARG A 144 -7.49 11.93 -10.18
CA ARG A 144 -8.83 11.65 -10.68
C ARG A 144 -9.13 12.49 -11.92
N THR A 145 -9.64 11.86 -12.97
CA THR A 145 -10.12 12.55 -14.18
C THR A 145 -11.63 12.85 -14.07
N LYS A 146 -12.20 13.49 -15.09
CA LYS A 146 -13.65 13.76 -15.16
C LYS A 146 -14.44 12.56 -15.71
N GLU A 147 -13.76 11.59 -16.31
CA GLU A 147 -14.40 10.42 -16.90
C GLU A 147 -14.85 9.46 -15.80
N LYS A 148 -16.07 8.92 -15.96
CA LYS A 148 -16.70 8.01 -15.02
C LYS A 148 -17.20 6.79 -15.76
N LYS A 149 -16.96 5.61 -15.22
CA LYS A 149 -17.42 4.35 -15.80
C LYS A 149 -18.95 4.35 -15.83
N ASP A 150 -19.53 4.15 -17.01
CA ASP A 150 -20.97 3.96 -17.16
C ASP A 150 -21.32 2.50 -16.83
N ASP A 151 -22.31 2.30 -15.96
CA ASP A 151 -22.76 0.97 -15.54
C ASP A 151 -23.71 0.32 -16.58
N ARG A 152 -24.13 1.04 -17.62
CA ARG A 152 -25.12 0.54 -18.59
C ARG A 152 -24.56 -0.35 -19.69
N VAL A 153 -23.24 -0.39 -19.89
CA VAL A 153 -22.60 -1.00 -21.08
C VAL A 153 -22.09 -2.44 -20.84
N HIS A 154 -22.29 -3.01 -19.64
CA HIS A 154 -21.79 -4.36 -19.31
C HIS A 154 -22.85 -5.34 -18.80
N ARG A 155 -24.08 -5.25 -19.32
CA ARG A 155 -25.04 -6.36 -19.28
C ARG A 155 -24.97 -7.11 -20.61
N GLU A 156 -24.00 -8.00 -20.76
CA GLU A 156 -23.99 -9.06 -21.78
C GLU A 156 -23.74 -10.40 -21.11
#